data_AF-A0A8J7PVA7-F1
#
_entry.id   AF-A0A8J7PVA7-F1
#
_cell.length_a   1.000
_cell.length_b   1.000
_cell.length_c   1.000
_cell.angle_alpha   90.00
_cell.angle_beta   90.00
_cell.angle_gamma   90.00
#
_symmetry.space_group_name_H-M   'P 1'
#
loop_
_entity.id
_entity.type
_entity.pdbx_description
1 polymer ?
#
loop_
_entity_poly.entity_id
_entity_poly.type
_entity_poly.pdbx_seq_one_letter_code
_entity_poly.pdbx_strand_id
1 'polypeptide(L)'
;MSRPRMLTTALALVLTAPAAADEKFFETRVRPLLAQHCFECHGPDKQKSGLRLDSADAVRKGGSSGEPAVVPGDPAKSLLLKAVRHVDGAPAMPP
;
A
#
# COMPACT_ATOMS: atom_id res chain seq x y z
N MET A 1 -7.35 22.86 -58.25
CA MET A 1 -6.52 22.87 -57.03
C MET A 1 -7.34 22.34 -55.87
N SER A 2 -6.88 21.28 -55.20
CA SER A 2 -7.08 20.95 -53.76
C SER A 2 -7.00 19.43 -53.57
N ARG A 3 -5.81 18.97 -53.19
CA ARG A 3 -5.52 17.57 -52.84
C ARG A 3 -5.98 17.31 -51.41
N PRO A 4 -6.72 16.23 -51.10
CA PRO A 4 -6.94 15.84 -49.71
C PRO A 4 -5.67 15.17 -49.17
N ARG A 5 -5.19 15.66 -48.03
CA ARG A 5 -4.04 15.12 -47.31
C ARG A 5 -4.44 13.81 -46.60
N MET A 6 -3.73 12.73 -46.92
CA MET A 6 -3.75 11.49 -46.13
C MET A 6 -3.20 11.79 -44.73
N LEU A 7 -3.95 11.45 -43.68
CA LEU A 7 -3.48 11.46 -42.30
C LEU A 7 -3.21 10.02 -41.88
N THR A 8 -1.93 9.64 -41.96
CA THR A 8 -1.38 8.44 -41.33
C THR A 8 -1.32 8.65 -39.83
N THR A 9 -2.15 7.97 -39.07
CA THR A 9 -2.08 7.98 -37.59
C THR A 9 -0.92 7.10 -37.15
N ALA A 10 0.20 7.71 -36.80
CA ALA A 10 1.31 7.03 -36.15
C ALA A 10 1.16 7.09 -34.63
N LEU A 11 1.28 5.91 -34.00
CA LEU A 11 2.03 5.61 -32.78
C LEU A 11 1.85 6.45 -31.50
N ALA A 12 1.54 5.76 -30.41
CA ALA A 12 2.23 5.99 -29.13
C ALA A 12 2.23 4.71 -28.29
N LEU A 13 3.41 4.08 -28.13
CA LEU A 13 3.65 3.08 -27.10
C LEU A 13 3.79 3.82 -25.77
N VAL A 14 2.80 3.67 -24.88
CA VAL A 14 2.83 4.29 -23.55
C VAL A 14 3.78 3.49 -22.67
N LEU A 15 4.98 4.04 -22.43
CA LEU A 15 5.94 3.51 -21.47
C LEU A 15 5.66 4.12 -20.09
N THR A 16 4.78 3.51 -19.30
CA THR A 16 4.59 3.89 -17.89
C THR A 16 5.62 3.20 -17.02
N ALA A 17 6.60 3.95 -16.49
CA ALA A 17 7.51 3.45 -15.46
C ALA A 17 7.56 4.38 -14.23
N PRO A 18 6.64 4.19 -13.24
CA PRO A 18 6.77 4.79 -11.91
C PRO A 18 7.25 3.79 -10.83
N ALA A 19 7.25 2.48 -11.09
CA ALA A 19 7.38 1.45 -10.04
C ALA A 19 8.73 1.46 -9.28
N ALA A 20 9.85 1.76 -9.94
CA ALA A 20 11.18 1.67 -9.30
C ALA A 20 11.42 2.77 -8.25
N ALA A 21 10.83 3.96 -8.43
CA ALA A 21 10.95 5.05 -7.46
C ALA A 21 10.12 4.77 -6.20
N ASP A 22 8.91 4.23 -6.38
CA ASP A 22 8.00 3.87 -5.30
C ASP A 22 8.55 2.72 -4.44
N GLU A 23 9.14 1.70 -5.07
CA GLU A 23 9.80 0.59 -4.38
C GLU A 23 10.97 1.09 -3.52
N LYS A 24 11.87 1.90 -4.11
CA LYS A 24 12.99 2.48 -3.36
C LYS A 24 12.50 3.30 -2.17
N PHE A 25 11.45 4.10 -2.35
CA PHE A 25 10.87 4.87 -1.25
C PHE A 25 10.32 3.95 -0.15
N PHE A 26 9.58 2.91 -0.50
CA PHE A 26 9.05 1.94 0.45
C PHE A 26 10.18 1.28 1.25
N GLU A 27 11.20 0.76 0.57
CA GLU A 27 12.31 0.04 1.21
C GLU A 27 13.17 0.94 2.10
N THR A 28 13.34 2.21 1.75
CA THR A 28 14.21 3.13 2.52
C THR A 28 13.48 3.96 3.57
N ARG A 29 12.15 4.15 3.45
CA ARG A 29 11.38 5.04 4.32
C ARG A 29 10.27 4.32 5.09
N VAL A 30 9.58 3.38 4.46
CA VAL A 30 8.39 2.74 5.05
C VAL A 30 8.76 1.46 5.79
N ARG A 31 9.47 0.53 5.14
CA ARG A 31 9.85 -0.76 5.76
C ARG A 31 10.66 -0.57 7.07
N PRO A 32 11.63 0.35 7.18
CA PRO A 32 12.36 0.55 8.43
C PRO A 32 11.46 1.03 9.58
N LEU A 33 10.49 1.91 9.29
CA LEU A 33 9.52 2.39 10.28
C LEU A 33 8.65 1.24 10.80
N LEU A 34 8.13 0.40 9.89
CA LEU A 34 7.33 -0.77 10.26
C LEU A 34 8.16 -1.79 11.06
N ALA A 35 9.42 -2.00 10.68
CA ALA A 35 10.32 -2.88 11.40
C ALA A 35 10.57 -2.40 12.83
N GLN A 36 10.78 -1.10 13.01
CA GLN A 36 11.08 -0.51 14.31
C GLN A 36 9.88 -0.47 15.26
N HIS A 37 8.68 -0.20 14.74
CA HIS A 37 7.52 0.13 15.59
C HIS A 37 6.38 -0.88 15.52
N CYS A 38 6.37 -1.79 14.54
CA CYS A 38 5.21 -2.64 14.27
C CYS A 38 5.53 -4.14 14.32
N PHE A 39 6.68 -4.57 13.81
CA PHE A 39 6.96 -6.01 13.64
C PHE A 39 7.14 -6.78 14.94
N GLU A 40 7.47 -6.13 16.05
CA GLU A 40 7.53 -6.79 17.37
C GLU A 40 6.18 -7.43 17.78
N CYS A 41 5.07 -6.85 17.31
CA CYS A 41 3.72 -7.34 17.57
C CYS A 41 2.98 -7.88 16.34
N HIS A 42 3.35 -7.44 15.14
CA HIS A 42 2.69 -7.76 13.87
C HIS A 42 3.68 -8.23 12.79
N GLY A 43 4.71 -8.96 13.20
CA GLY A 43 5.76 -9.52 12.36
C GLY A 43 5.70 -11.05 12.28
N PRO A 44 6.74 -11.71 11.75
CA PRO A 44 6.76 -13.17 11.60
C PRO A 44 6.67 -13.89 12.95
N ASP A 45 7.36 -13.37 13.96
CA ASP A 45 7.50 -14.02 15.27
C ASP A 45 6.26 -13.84 16.16
N LYS A 46 5.54 -12.72 16.01
CA LYS A 46 4.33 -12.40 16.78
C LYS A 46 3.29 -11.75 15.89
N GLN A 47 2.07 -12.25 15.98
CA GLN A 47 0.94 -11.87 15.12
C GLN A 47 -0.26 -11.51 15.99
N LYS A 48 -0.13 -10.45 16.81
CA LYS A 48 -1.25 -9.98 17.65
C LYS A 48 -2.45 -9.70 16.75
N SER A 49 -3.60 -10.23 17.15
CA SER A 49 -4.85 -10.20 16.36
C SER A 49 -4.70 -10.75 14.94
N GLY A 50 -3.80 -11.71 14.72
CA GLY A 50 -3.56 -12.34 13.41
C GLY A 50 -3.03 -11.40 12.32
N LEU A 51 -2.62 -10.19 12.67
CA LEU A 51 -2.16 -9.17 11.72
C LEU A 51 -0.65 -9.30 11.46
N ARG A 52 -0.28 -9.23 10.17
CA ARG A 52 1.09 -9.22 9.65
C ARG A 52 1.33 -7.99 8.79
N LEU A 53 2.35 -7.21 9.12
CA LEU A 53 2.69 -5.95 8.43
C LEU A 53 3.97 -6.03 7.57
N ASP A 54 4.65 -7.17 7.56
CA ASP A 54 5.90 -7.43 6.84
C ASP A 54 5.68 -8.13 5.47
N SER A 55 4.43 -8.43 5.11
CA SER A 55 4.06 -9.06 3.83
C SER A 55 2.96 -8.27 3.12
N ALA A 56 3.18 -7.97 1.83
CA ALA A 56 2.24 -7.25 0.99
C ALA A 56 0.88 -7.97 0.86
N ASP A 57 0.89 -9.30 0.84
CA ASP A 57 -0.34 -10.12 0.76
C ASP A 57 -1.08 -10.10 2.08
N ALA A 58 -0.33 -10.18 3.19
CA ALA A 58 -0.92 -10.22 4.52
C ALA A 58 -1.54 -8.86 4.92
N VAL A 59 -0.91 -7.73 4.56
CA VAL A 59 -1.50 -6.40 4.83
C VAL A 59 -2.80 -6.17 4.06
N ARG A 60 -2.91 -6.73 2.84
CA ARG A 60 -4.14 -6.65 2.04
C ARG A 60 -5.24 -7.54 2.61
N LYS A 61 -4.88 -8.66 3.24
CA LYS A 61 -5.82 -9.53 3.96
C LYS A 61 -6.28 -8.95 5.28
N GLY A 62 -5.39 -8.29 6.01
CA GLY A 62 -5.65 -7.84 7.38
C GLY A 62 -5.52 -8.95 8.42
N GLY A 63 -6.04 -8.70 9.62
CA GLY A 63 -6.02 -9.62 10.75
C GLY A 63 -7.42 -10.12 11.11
N SER A 64 -7.61 -10.45 12.39
CA SER A 64 -8.87 -10.96 12.95
C SER A 64 -10.04 -9.97 12.88
N SER A 65 -9.81 -8.70 12.53
CA SER A 65 -10.87 -7.71 12.28
C SER A 65 -11.70 -8.01 11.03
N GLY A 66 -11.21 -8.86 10.11
CA GLY A 66 -11.85 -9.14 8.82
C GLY A 66 -11.69 -8.03 7.77
N GLU A 67 -11.19 -6.87 8.17
CA GLU A 67 -10.93 -5.72 7.29
C GLU A 67 -9.47 -5.67 6.82
N PRO A 68 -9.19 -5.25 5.57
CA PRO A 68 -7.83 -5.01 5.08
C PRO A 68 -7.07 -4.00 5.95
N ALA A 69 -5.82 -4.30 6.28
CA ALA A 69 -4.96 -3.33 6.96
C ALA A 69 -4.62 -2.18 6.01
N VAL A 70 -4.36 -2.49 4.73
CA VAL A 70 -4.07 -1.52 3.67
C VAL A 70 -4.95 -1.79 2.45
N VAL A 71 -5.61 -0.73 1.98
CA VAL A 71 -6.37 -0.69 0.72
C VAL A 71 -5.57 0.12 -0.30
N PRO A 72 -4.98 -0.52 -1.33
CA PRO A 72 -4.20 0.19 -2.35
C PRO A 72 -5.02 1.27 -3.05
N GLY A 73 -4.44 2.46 -3.18
CA GLY A 73 -5.10 3.62 -3.82
C GLY A 73 -6.14 4.35 -2.95
N ASP A 74 -6.52 3.81 -1.79
CA ASP A 74 -7.50 4.45 -0.89
C ASP A 74 -7.04 4.39 0.59
N PRO A 75 -6.12 5.28 0.99
CA PRO A 75 -5.60 5.31 2.36
C PRO A 75 -6.68 5.56 3.42
N ALA A 76 -7.77 6.26 3.07
CA ALA A 76 -8.86 6.56 4.00
C ALA A 76 -9.66 5.31 4.40
N LYS A 77 -9.70 4.29 3.53
CA LYS A 77 -10.32 2.99 3.83
C LYS A 77 -9.40 2.01 4.54
N SER A 78 -8.10 2.31 4.64
CA SER A 78 -7.12 1.41 5.26
C SER A 78 -7.24 1.40 6.78
N LEU A 79 -7.49 0.22 7.38
CA LEU A 79 -7.63 0.11 8.84
C LEU A 79 -6.35 0.49 9.59
N LEU A 80 -5.18 0.20 9.02
CA LEU A 80 -3.88 0.57 9.60
C LEU A 80 -3.80 2.09 9.85
N LEU A 81 -4.22 2.89 8.88
CA LEU A 81 -4.19 4.35 8.96
C LEU A 81 -5.19 4.89 9.98
N LYS A 82 -6.37 4.26 10.11
CA LYS A 82 -7.34 4.61 11.15
C LYS A 82 -6.79 4.32 12.55
N ALA A 83 -6.16 3.15 12.73
CA ALA A 83 -5.62 2.73 14.01
C ALA A 83 -4.45 3.61 14.48
N VAL A 84 -3.46 3.90 13.62
CA VAL A 84 -2.31 4.76 14.00
C VAL A 84 -2.66 6.23 14.17
N ARG A 85 -3.82 6.67 13.65
CA ARG A 85 -4.37 8.02 13.86
C ARG A 85 -5.35 8.07 15.04
N HIS A 86 -5.58 6.96 15.72
CA HIS A 86 -6.52 6.85 16.83
C HIS A 86 -7.92 7.35 16.48
N VAL A 87 -8.39 7.03 15.27
CA VAL A 87 -9.77 7.34 14.86
C VAL A 87 -10.74 6.57 15.76
N ASP A 88 -11.82 7.23 16.19
CA ASP A 88 -12.85 6.62 17.04
C ASP A 88 -13.38 5.31 16.44
N GLY A 89 -13.46 4.27 17.27
CA GLY A 89 -13.90 2.94 16.86
C GLY A 89 -12.85 2.09 16.14
N ALA A 90 -11.65 2.61 15.87
CA ALA A 90 -10.54 1.79 15.38
C ALA A 90 -9.88 1.00 16.54
N PRO A 91 -9.27 -0.17 16.25
CA PRO A 91 -8.45 -0.86 17.24
C PRO A 91 -7.33 0.05 17.75
N ALA A 92 -7.14 0.09 19.07
CA ALA A 92 -6.05 0.83 19.68
C ALA A 92 -4.69 0.23 19.29
N MET A 93 -3.74 1.09 18.91
CA MET A 93 -2.38 0.71 18.56
C MET A 93 -1.36 1.66 19.23
N PRO A 94 -0.22 1.15 19.74
CA PRO A 94 0.17 -0.27 19.76
C PRO A 94 -0.71 -1.12 20.71
N PRO A 95 -0.78 -2.46 20.49
CA PRO A 95 -1.68 -3.38 21.19
C PRO A 95 -1.12 -3.96 22.49
#